data_AF-A0A158KHK2-F1
#
_entry.id   AF-A0A158KHK2-F1
#
_cell.length_a   1.000
_cell.length_b   1.000
_cell.length_c   1.000
_cell.angle_alpha   90.00
_cell.angle_beta   90.00
_cell.angle_gamma   90.00
#
_symmetry.space_group_name_H-M   'P 1'
#
loop_
_entity.id
_entity.type
_entity.pdbx_description
1 polymer ?
#
loop_
_entity_poly.entity_id
_entity_poly.type
_entity_poly.pdbx_seq_one_letter_code
_entity_poly.pdbx_strand_id
1 'polypeptide(L)'
;MITQPKPTKRDKKALLSPRPRASRIGIWLATHAAAILALSCVAAQPASAITIWIIAGPTDPTASGIAKKAEPLYRSFPDGFVIQTADCGDKQNVFMWIGATANADKPALAARLRIRQVVPDAYMRPCKVRPGSLLELRTSVVDRSIGLLPDNARNWEPGDRLTVLRPLADGRSLIIVRYFANDPTDPFGGKRERVVLANRSGRRVVLDNDCVSPSGAITQHGYVAFECVRGLASDNVVHGVLVFDDTGRKLLEAARCRDPKWAGDRVIACDAEQVNAVGKLDLRNKRINVVSGSELK
;
A
#
# COMPACT_ATOMS: atom_id res chain seq x y z
N MET A 1 49.11 -5.00 -3.59
CA MET A 1 49.65 -5.57 -2.33
C MET A 1 49.73 -4.46 -1.30
N ILE A 2 48.79 -4.43 -0.36
CA ILE A 2 48.86 -3.58 0.84
C ILE A 2 48.41 -4.47 1.99
N THR A 3 49.37 -4.83 2.84
CA THR A 3 49.28 -5.71 4.00
C THR A 3 48.83 -4.91 5.22
N GLN A 4 47.77 -5.34 5.90
CA GLN A 4 47.38 -4.80 7.20
C GLN A 4 48.08 -5.54 8.35
N PRO A 5 48.56 -4.84 9.40
CA PRO A 5 49.14 -5.47 10.58
C PRO A 5 48.10 -5.81 11.66
N LYS A 6 48.33 -6.96 12.32
CA LYS A 6 47.62 -7.52 13.48
C LYS A 6 47.73 -6.65 14.74
N PRO A 7 46.72 -6.66 15.63
CA PRO A 7 46.84 -6.16 17.00
C PRO A 7 47.40 -7.20 17.99
N THR A 8 48.29 -6.75 18.86
CA THR A 8 48.97 -7.50 19.93
C THR A 8 48.23 -7.43 21.28
N LYS A 9 48.30 -8.55 22.01
CA LYS A 9 47.87 -8.80 23.40
C LYS A 9 48.48 -7.84 24.43
N ARG A 10 47.78 -7.63 25.56
CA ARG A 10 48.41 -7.55 26.88
C ARG A 10 47.50 -8.05 28.01
N ASP A 11 48.15 -8.86 28.86
CA ASP A 11 47.69 -9.63 30.02
C ASP A 11 47.59 -8.81 31.33
N LYS A 12 46.84 -9.35 32.31
CA LYS A 12 47.31 -9.77 33.68
C LYS A 12 46.15 -9.70 34.72
N LYS A 13 45.72 -10.85 35.28
CA LYS A 13 46.03 -11.42 36.64
C LYS A 13 45.57 -10.52 37.81
N ALA A 14 44.56 -10.88 38.62
CA ALA A 14 44.37 -12.00 39.58
C ALA A 14 45.06 -11.82 40.95
N LEU A 15 44.27 -11.64 42.02
CA LEU A 15 44.53 -11.83 43.46
C LEU A 15 43.21 -11.45 44.19
N LEU A 16 42.72 -12.03 45.29
CA LEU A 16 42.89 -13.29 46.03
C LEU A 16 41.76 -13.32 47.09
N SER A 17 41.38 -14.51 47.57
CA SER A 17 40.30 -14.83 48.54
C SER A 17 40.53 -14.31 49.97
N PRO A 18 39.55 -14.37 50.90
CA PRO A 18 39.39 -15.57 51.75
C PRO A 18 37.95 -16.02 52.13
N ARG A 19 37.81 -17.32 52.43
CA ARG A 19 36.67 -18.06 53.09
C ARG A 19 36.64 -17.81 54.63
N PRO A 20 35.86 -18.53 55.50
CA PRO A 20 34.67 -19.41 55.37
C PRO A 20 33.54 -19.13 56.40
N ARG A 21 32.39 -19.82 56.31
CA ARG A 21 31.82 -20.63 57.42
C ARG A 21 30.61 -21.47 56.97
N ALA A 22 30.56 -22.67 57.52
CA ALA A 22 29.60 -23.73 57.27
C ALA A 22 28.26 -23.50 57.98
N SER A 23 27.16 -24.03 57.43
CA SER A 23 26.12 -24.69 58.25
C SER A 23 25.11 -25.48 57.39
N ARG A 24 24.98 -26.77 57.71
CA ARG A 24 23.76 -27.61 57.78
C ARG A 24 22.92 -27.74 56.50
N ILE A 25 22.98 -28.90 55.84
CA ILE A 25 22.14 -30.10 56.08
C ILE A 25 20.65 -29.78 55.93
N GLY A 26 20.08 -30.26 54.83
CA GLY A 26 18.65 -30.22 54.53
C GLY A 26 18.38 -30.84 53.15
N ILE A 27 18.63 -32.15 53.04
CA ILE A 27 18.15 -32.96 51.91
C ILE A 27 16.67 -33.24 52.18
N TRP A 28 15.78 -32.71 51.35
CA TRP A 28 14.49 -33.33 51.05
C TRP A 28 14.27 -33.31 49.54
N LEU A 29 14.04 -34.50 49.03
CA LEU A 29 13.74 -34.83 47.65
C LEU A 29 12.42 -34.23 47.17
N ALA A 30 12.34 -34.11 45.84
CA ALA A 30 11.16 -34.35 45.00
C ALA A 30 10.21 -33.14 44.85
N THR A 31 9.67 -32.76 43.69
CA THR A 31 9.62 -33.35 42.35
C THR A 31 8.87 -32.37 41.44
N HIS A 32 9.20 -32.34 40.13
CA HIS A 32 8.33 -31.95 39.01
C HIS A 32 7.66 -30.55 39.00
N ALA A 33 8.28 -29.60 38.28
CA ALA A 33 7.55 -28.59 37.50
C ALA A 33 8.33 -28.28 36.21
N ALA A 34 8.32 -29.25 35.29
CA ALA A 34 8.66 -29.04 33.89
C ALA A 34 7.36 -28.96 33.07
N ALA A 35 7.39 -28.19 31.98
CA ALA A 35 6.30 -27.87 31.05
C ALA A 35 5.33 -26.80 31.60
N ILE A 36 5.03 -25.70 30.91
CA ILE A 36 4.67 -25.58 29.49
C ILE A 36 5.24 -24.26 28.94
N LEU A 37 6.17 -24.36 27.99
CA LEU A 37 6.57 -23.25 27.11
C LEU A 37 6.20 -23.63 25.67
N ALA A 38 4.90 -23.76 25.43
CA ALA A 38 4.34 -23.97 24.10
C ALA A 38 3.48 -22.76 23.75
N LEU A 39 4.13 -21.60 23.56
CA LEU A 39 3.45 -20.39 23.06
C LEU A 39 3.99 -20.05 21.67
N SER A 40 3.16 -20.37 20.68
CA SER A 40 2.94 -19.56 19.48
C SER A 40 4.07 -19.48 18.45
N CYS A 41 4.52 -20.63 17.95
CA CYS A 41 4.80 -20.69 16.51
C CYS A 41 3.44 -20.63 15.79
N VAL A 42 2.88 -19.42 15.64
CA VAL A 42 1.92 -19.18 14.56
C VAL A 42 2.73 -19.42 13.30
N ALA A 43 2.64 -20.63 12.75
CA ALA A 43 3.11 -20.91 11.42
C ALA A 43 2.37 -19.91 10.52
N ALA A 44 3.08 -18.87 10.10
CA ALA A 44 2.65 -18.05 8.99
C ALA A 44 2.53 -19.02 7.82
N GLN A 45 1.32 -19.52 7.57
CA GLN A 45 1.06 -20.34 6.41
C GLN A 45 1.59 -19.51 5.23
N PRO A 46 2.50 -20.06 4.41
CA PRO A 46 2.99 -19.32 3.26
C PRO A 46 1.75 -18.93 2.45
N ALA A 47 1.56 -17.63 2.22
CA ALA A 47 0.49 -17.15 1.37
C ALA A 47 0.63 -17.90 0.03
N SER A 48 -0.28 -18.84 -0.23
CA SER A 48 -0.17 -19.74 -1.38
C SER A 48 -0.28 -18.90 -2.65
N ALA A 49 0.80 -18.86 -3.44
CA ALA A 49 0.79 -18.16 -4.71
C ALA A 49 -0.29 -18.78 -5.63
N ILE A 50 -1.32 -17.99 -5.95
CA ILE A 50 -2.38 -18.41 -6.86
C ILE A 50 -1.79 -18.45 -8.27
N THR A 51 -2.04 -19.53 -9.01
CA THR A 51 -1.68 -19.60 -10.42
C THR A 51 -2.90 -19.26 -11.27
N ILE A 52 -2.75 -18.26 -12.14
CA ILE A 52 -3.76 -17.87 -13.13
C ILE A 52 -3.15 -17.91 -14.53
N TRP A 53 -3.99 -18.04 -15.55
CA TRP A 53 -3.63 -17.75 -16.92
C TRP A 53 -3.88 -16.28 -17.22
N ILE A 54 -2.88 -15.61 -17.79
CA ILE A 54 -3.03 -14.26 -18.30
C ILE A 54 -3.04 -14.30 -19.83
N ILE A 55 -3.89 -13.48 -20.43
CA ILE A 55 -3.91 -13.24 -21.87
C ILE A 55 -3.36 -11.84 -22.09
N ALA A 56 -2.10 -11.80 -22.49
CA ALA A 56 -1.31 -10.59 -22.59
C ALA A 56 -1.25 -10.10 -24.04
N GLY A 57 -1.19 -8.78 -24.20
CA GLY A 57 -0.93 -8.11 -25.48
C GLY A 57 0.36 -7.29 -25.40
N PRO A 58 0.30 -5.97 -25.70
CA PRO A 58 1.50 -5.14 -25.75
C PRO A 58 2.21 -5.04 -24.40
N THR A 59 3.52 -4.84 -24.48
CA THR A 59 4.39 -4.52 -23.34
C THR A 59 5.15 -3.21 -23.58
N ASP A 60 5.61 -2.61 -22.49
CA ASP A 60 6.48 -1.43 -22.53
C ASP A 60 7.35 -1.34 -21.27
N PRO A 61 8.61 -0.88 -21.36
CA PRO A 61 9.42 -0.65 -20.16
C PRO A 61 8.94 0.53 -19.31
N THR A 62 8.07 1.40 -19.84
CA THR A 62 7.60 2.62 -19.16
C THR A 62 6.09 2.61 -18.94
N ALA A 63 5.65 3.24 -17.84
CA ALA A 63 4.24 3.40 -17.52
C ALA A 63 3.51 4.27 -18.57
N SER A 64 4.17 5.29 -19.11
CA SER A 64 3.60 6.15 -20.16
C SER A 64 3.43 5.39 -21.47
N GLY A 65 4.47 4.65 -21.91
CA GLY A 65 4.42 3.89 -23.15
C GLY A 65 3.35 2.79 -23.13
N ILE A 66 3.23 2.05 -22.01
CA ILE A 66 2.16 1.05 -21.90
C ILE A 66 0.78 1.70 -21.85
N ALA A 67 0.61 2.85 -21.19
CA ALA A 67 -0.67 3.53 -21.09
C ALA A 67 -1.18 3.93 -22.49
N LYS A 68 -0.30 4.51 -23.32
CA LYS A 68 -0.61 4.87 -24.71
C LYS A 68 -0.95 3.66 -25.58
N LYS A 69 -0.23 2.55 -25.41
CA LYS A 69 -0.51 1.30 -26.14
C LYS A 69 -1.82 0.65 -25.70
N ALA A 70 -2.17 0.74 -24.41
CA ALA A 70 -3.35 0.13 -23.81
C ALA A 70 -4.63 0.97 -24.02
N GLU A 71 -4.53 2.29 -24.08
CA GLU A 71 -5.66 3.23 -24.21
C GLU A 71 -6.69 2.80 -25.28
N PRO A 72 -6.30 2.58 -26.55
CA PRO A 72 -7.27 2.25 -27.59
C PRO A 72 -7.90 0.86 -27.39
N LEU A 73 -7.27 -0.02 -26.62
CA LEU A 73 -7.74 -1.38 -26.39
C LEU A 73 -8.91 -1.44 -25.39
N TYR A 74 -9.05 -0.45 -24.50
CA TYR A 74 -10.12 -0.43 -23.51
C TYR A 74 -11.52 -0.32 -24.13
N ARG A 75 -11.63 0.16 -25.38
CA ARG A 75 -12.90 0.18 -26.10
C ARG A 75 -13.41 -1.24 -26.41
N SER A 76 -12.52 -2.15 -26.78
CA SER A 76 -12.85 -3.54 -27.11
C SER A 76 -12.79 -4.46 -25.89
N PHE A 77 -11.98 -4.11 -24.89
CA PHE A 77 -11.76 -4.88 -23.67
C PHE A 77 -11.83 -3.95 -22.44
N PRO A 78 -13.04 -3.56 -22.02
CA PRO A 78 -13.22 -2.60 -20.92
C PRO A 78 -12.68 -3.10 -19.57
N ASP A 79 -12.61 -4.43 -19.39
CA ASP A 79 -12.05 -5.09 -18.21
C ASP A 79 -10.55 -5.36 -18.32
N GLY A 80 -9.91 -4.95 -19.42
CA GLY A 80 -8.46 -5.04 -19.56
C GLY A 80 -7.76 -4.20 -18.49
N PHE A 81 -6.51 -4.50 -18.18
CA PHE A 81 -5.73 -3.76 -17.20
C PHE A 81 -4.23 -3.93 -17.42
N VAL A 82 -3.43 -3.07 -16.81
CA VAL A 82 -1.96 -3.14 -16.90
C VAL A 82 -1.40 -3.75 -15.62
N ILE A 83 -0.44 -4.65 -15.76
CA ILE A 83 0.32 -5.23 -14.64
C ILE A 83 1.80 -4.94 -14.79
N GLN A 84 2.55 -5.19 -13.72
CA GLN A 84 3.99 -5.35 -13.78
C GLN A 84 4.32 -6.83 -13.95
N THR A 85 5.24 -7.19 -14.84
CA THR A 85 5.65 -8.59 -15.00
C THR A 85 6.27 -9.19 -13.74
N ALA A 86 6.83 -8.34 -12.85
CA ALA A 86 7.27 -8.74 -11.53
C ALA A 86 6.13 -9.26 -10.62
N ASP A 87 4.86 -8.92 -10.91
CA ASP A 87 3.69 -9.49 -10.21
C ASP A 87 3.53 -11.00 -10.49
N CYS A 88 4.12 -11.49 -11.58
CA CYS A 88 4.20 -12.92 -11.94
C CYS A 88 5.54 -13.56 -11.55
N GLY A 89 6.45 -12.81 -10.90
CA GLY A 89 7.78 -13.29 -10.52
C GLY A 89 8.84 -13.18 -11.61
N ASP A 90 8.57 -12.46 -12.71
CA ASP A 90 9.56 -12.28 -13.79
C ASP A 90 10.75 -11.42 -13.30
N LYS A 91 11.98 -11.80 -13.68
CA LYS A 91 13.21 -11.08 -13.27
C LYS A 91 13.32 -9.70 -13.90
N GLN A 92 12.87 -9.56 -15.15
CA GLN A 92 12.79 -8.29 -15.84
C GLN A 92 11.41 -7.71 -15.63
N ASN A 93 11.35 -6.52 -15.04
CA ASN A 93 10.10 -5.84 -14.79
C ASN A 93 9.77 -4.89 -15.94
N VAL A 94 8.72 -5.21 -16.68
CA VAL A 94 8.11 -4.35 -17.71
C VAL A 94 6.62 -4.26 -17.43
N PHE A 95 5.98 -3.26 -18.01
CA PHE A 95 4.53 -3.15 -17.96
C PHE A 95 3.89 -3.96 -19.08
N MET A 96 2.77 -4.60 -18.78
CA MET A 96 2.08 -5.50 -19.69
C MET A 96 0.59 -5.26 -19.62
N TRP A 97 -0.04 -5.08 -20.77
CA TRP A 97 -1.49 -5.05 -20.86
C TRP A 97 -2.05 -6.47 -20.89
N ILE A 98 -3.06 -6.70 -20.06
CA ILE A 98 -3.78 -7.97 -19.90
C ILE A 98 -5.21 -7.74 -20.36
N GLY A 99 -5.64 -8.45 -21.41
CA GLY A 99 -7.01 -8.36 -21.91
C GLY A 99 -7.98 -9.27 -21.16
N ALA A 100 -7.48 -10.33 -20.52
CA ALA A 100 -8.26 -11.23 -19.69
C ALA A 100 -7.37 -12.08 -18.77
N THR A 101 -7.96 -12.60 -17.70
CA THR A 101 -7.39 -13.64 -16.84
C THR A 101 -8.34 -14.83 -16.75
N ALA A 102 -7.80 -16.04 -16.59
CA ALA A 102 -8.61 -17.24 -16.39
C ALA A 102 -7.96 -18.21 -15.39
N ASN A 103 -8.78 -19.02 -14.72
CA ASN A 103 -8.30 -19.99 -13.73
C ASN A 103 -7.97 -21.37 -14.35
N ALA A 104 -8.17 -21.53 -15.66
CA ALA A 104 -7.92 -22.78 -16.40
C ALA A 104 -7.51 -22.49 -17.85
N ASP A 105 -6.90 -23.48 -18.48
CA ASP A 105 -6.33 -23.45 -19.83
C ASP A 105 -7.39 -23.26 -20.93
N LYS A 106 -8.49 -24.03 -20.88
CA LYS A 106 -9.58 -23.96 -21.88
C LYS A 106 -10.24 -22.58 -21.96
N PRO A 107 -10.69 -21.95 -20.84
CA PRO A 107 -11.20 -20.58 -20.90
C PRO A 107 -10.12 -19.57 -21.28
N ALA A 108 -8.84 -19.80 -20.92
CA ALA A 108 -7.75 -18.93 -21.34
C ALA A 108 -7.53 -18.96 -22.86
N LEU A 109 -7.58 -20.15 -23.47
CA LEU A 109 -7.46 -20.32 -24.92
C LEU A 109 -8.61 -19.64 -25.65
N ALA A 110 -9.84 -19.82 -25.19
CA ALA A 110 -11.01 -19.15 -25.77
C ALA A 110 -10.89 -17.61 -25.67
N ALA A 111 -10.45 -17.09 -24.53
CA ALA A 111 -10.20 -15.66 -24.34
C ALA A 111 -9.11 -15.15 -25.29
N ARG A 112 -8.00 -15.89 -25.45
CA ARG A 112 -6.93 -15.55 -26.39
C ARG A 112 -7.42 -15.49 -27.83
N LEU A 113 -8.20 -16.47 -28.29
CA LEU A 113 -8.73 -16.48 -29.66
C LEU A 113 -9.59 -15.25 -29.94
N ARG A 114 -10.45 -14.85 -29.00
CA ARG A 114 -11.24 -13.61 -29.09
C ARG A 114 -10.35 -12.37 -29.09
N ILE A 115 -9.39 -12.28 -28.18
CA ILE A 115 -8.51 -11.10 -28.05
C ILE A 115 -7.63 -10.93 -29.31
N ARG A 116 -7.18 -12.02 -29.94
CA ARG A 116 -6.38 -11.98 -31.17
C ARG A 116 -7.06 -11.36 -32.38
N GLN A 117 -8.40 -11.23 -32.36
CA GLN A 117 -9.13 -10.52 -33.41
C GLN A 117 -8.80 -9.01 -33.42
N VAL A 118 -8.37 -8.46 -32.28
CA VAL A 118 -8.04 -7.03 -32.10
C VAL A 118 -6.54 -6.85 -31.82
N VAL A 119 -5.91 -7.79 -31.12
CA VAL A 119 -4.50 -7.75 -30.72
C VAL A 119 -3.80 -9.01 -31.28
N PRO A 120 -3.33 -8.99 -32.55
CA PRO A 120 -2.91 -10.20 -33.27
C PRO A 120 -1.79 -11.01 -32.60
N ASP A 121 -0.91 -10.31 -31.90
CA ASP A 121 0.24 -10.83 -31.14
C ASP A 121 -0.12 -11.28 -29.71
N ALA A 122 -1.40 -11.20 -29.32
CA ALA A 122 -1.83 -11.63 -28.00
C ALA A 122 -1.50 -13.11 -27.74
N TYR A 123 -0.89 -13.34 -26.59
CA TYR A 123 -0.46 -14.67 -26.16
C TYR A 123 -1.02 -14.97 -24.78
N MET A 124 -1.03 -16.26 -24.43
CA MET A 124 -1.43 -16.72 -23.10
C MET A 124 -0.24 -17.35 -22.40
N ARG A 125 -0.11 -17.13 -21.10
CA ARG A 125 0.88 -17.81 -20.26
C ARG A 125 0.37 -18.01 -18.83
N PRO A 126 0.86 -19.02 -18.09
CA PRO A 126 0.62 -19.11 -16.66
C PRO A 126 1.40 -18.02 -15.92
N CYS A 127 0.80 -17.49 -14.86
CA CYS A 127 1.36 -16.50 -13.95
C CYS A 127 1.16 -17.01 -12.52
N LYS A 128 2.28 -17.19 -11.80
CA LYS A 128 2.25 -17.43 -10.35
C LYS A 128 2.16 -16.06 -9.69
N VAL A 129 0.96 -15.66 -9.31
CA VAL A 129 0.69 -14.33 -8.77
C VAL A 129 1.43 -14.17 -7.44
N ARG A 130 2.21 -13.10 -7.34
CA ARG A 130 2.90 -12.74 -6.10
C ARG A 130 1.87 -12.30 -5.06
N PRO A 131 1.85 -12.90 -3.85
CA PRO A 131 1.00 -12.44 -2.76
C PRO A 131 1.29 -10.98 -2.39
N GLY A 132 0.24 -10.22 -2.11
CA GLY A 132 0.29 -8.79 -1.85
C GLY A 132 0.60 -7.93 -3.08
N SER A 133 0.51 -8.46 -4.31
CA SER A 133 0.66 -7.65 -5.52
C SER A 133 -0.66 -6.98 -5.94
N LEU A 134 -0.57 -5.96 -6.80
CA LEU A 134 -1.76 -5.34 -7.39
C LEU A 134 -2.54 -6.33 -8.27
N LEU A 135 -1.83 -7.26 -8.94
CA LEU A 135 -2.46 -8.33 -9.72
C LEU A 135 -3.30 -9.28 -8.85
N GLU A 136 -2.84 -9.66 -7.66
CA GLU A 136 -3.63 -10.47 -6.73
C GLU A 136 -4.96 -9.76 -6.39
N LEU A 137 -4.90 -8.44 -6.21
CA LEU A 137 -6.05 -7.59 -5.94
C LEU A 137 -6.81 -7.16 -7.20
N ARG A 138 -6.49 -7.74 -8.37
CA ARG A 138 -7.09 -7.42 -9.70
C ARG A 138 -7.14 -5.92 -9.97
N THR A 139 -6.06 -5.23 -9.65
CA THR A 139 -5.93 -3.77 -9.75
C THR A 139 -4.87 -3.43 -10.77
N SER A 140 -5.18 -2.49 -11.66
CA SER A 140 -4.23 -2.00 -12.66
C SER A 140 -3.10 -1.22 -11.99
N VAL A 141 -1.86 -1.48 -12.38
CA VAL A 141 -0.71 -0.68 -11.92
C VAL A 141 -0.66 0.69 -12.60
N VAL A 142 -1.27 0.84 -13.78
CA VAL A 142 -1.43 2.11 -14.48
C VAL A 142 -2.92 2.32 -14.76
N ASP A 143 -3.50 3.42 -14.29
CA ASP A 143 -4.91 3.72 -14.59
C ASP A 143 -5.09 4.03 -16.08
N ARG A 144 -6.22 3.62 -16.66
CA ARG A 144 -6.50 3.80 -18.09
C ARG A 144 -6.44 5.28 -18.53
N SER A 145 -6.82 6.20 -17.65
CA SER A 145 -6.81 7.64 -17.93
C SER A 145 -5.41 8.18 -18.21
N ILE A 146 -4.35 7.52 -17.73
CA ILE A 146 -2.97 7.91 -17.98
C ILE A 146 -2.64 7.87 -19.48
N GLY A 147 -3.34 7.03 -20.26
CA GLY A 147 -3.17 6.98 -21.72
C GLY A 147 -3.66 8.25 -22.44
N LEU A 148 -4.53 9.03 -21.78
CA LEU A 148 -5.05 10.30 -22.28
C LEU A 148 -4.19 11.51 -21.89
N LEU A 149 -3.11 11.28 -21.15
CA LEU A 149 -2.20 12.34 -20.72
C LEU A 149 -1.51 12.96 -21.95
N PRO A 150 -1.56 14.29 -22.14
CA PRO A 150 -0.88 14.96 -23.25
C PRO A 150 0.64 14.74 -23.23
N ASP A 151 1.25 14.61 -24.40
CA ASP A 151 2.70 14.39 -24.55
C ASP A 151 3.55 15.52 -23.96
N ASN A 152 2.99 16.72 -23.89
CA ASN A 152 3.62 17.92 -23.35
C ASN A 152 3.30 18.14 -21.86
N ALA A 153 2.76 17.16 -21.13
CA ALA A 153 2.48 17.24 -19.70
C ALA A 153 3.78 17.28 -18.87
N ARG A 154 4.40 18.48 -18.79
CA ARG A 154 5.73 18.69 -18.18
C ARG A 154 5.80 18.40 -16.68
N ASN A 155 4.67 18.44 -15.98
CA ASN A 155 4.65 18.29 -14.53
C ASN A 155 4.48 16.84 -14.07
N TRP A 156 4.50 15.83 -14.96
CA TRP A 156 4.21 14.42 -14.63
C TRP A 156 5.45 13.52 -14.59
N GLU A 157 5.80 13.06 -13.39
CA GLU A 157 6.92 12.15 -13.17
C GLU A 157 6.53 10.68 -13.41
N PRO A 158 7.49 9.77 -13.67
CA PRO A 158 7.20 8.35 -13.86
C PRO A 158 6.38 7.73 -12.72
N GLY A 159 6.65 8.11 -11.47
CA GLY A 159 5.94 7.62 -10.29
C GLY A 159 4.48 8.11 -10.19
N ASP A 160 4.16 9.27 -10.76
CA ASP A 160 2.80 9.84 -10.72
C ASP A 160 1.79 9.02 -11.54
N ARG A 161 2.29 8.12 -12.39
CA ARG A 161 1.50 7.26 -13.28
C ARG A 161 1.17 5.90 -12.65
N LEU A 162 1.70 5.62 -11.46
CA LEU A 162 1.67 4.30 -10.86
C LEU A 162 0.70 4.24 -9.69
N THR A 163 -0.19 3.26 -9.72
CA THR A 163 -0.95 2.83 -8.55
C THR A 163 0.00 2.23 -7.52
N VAL A 164 -0.20 2.58 -6.25
CA VAL A 164 0.65 2.12 -5.14
C VAL A 164 -0.18 1.32 -4.14
N LEU A 165 0.37 0.20 -3.67
CA LEU A 165 -0.18 -0.56 -2.55
C LEU A 165 0.56 -0.19 -1.26
N ARG A 166 -0.19 0.14 -0.21
CA ARG A 166 0.33 0.41 1.13
C ARG A 166 -0.30 -0.55 2.15
N PRO A 167 0.46 -1.51 2.70
CA PRO A 167 -0.07 -2.42 3.71
C PRO A 167 -0.41 -1.67 5.00
N LEU A 168 -1.49 -2.10 5.65
CA LEU A 168 -1.90 -1.60 6.97
C LEU A 168 -1.52 -2.61 8.06
N ALA A 169 -1.37 -2.14 9.29
CA ALA A 169 -0.93 -2.95 10.43
C ALA A 169 -1.90 -4.10 10.77
N ASP A 170 -3.17 -4.00 10.37
CA ASP A 170 -4.20 -5.01 10.61
C ASP A 170 -4.36 -6.02 9.46
N GLY A 171 -3.42 -6.05 8.51
CA GLY A 171 -3.42 -6.97 7.36
C GLY A 171 -4.34 -6.58 6.21
N ARG A 172 -5.04 -5.43 6.30
CA ARG A 172 -5.68 -4.79 5.14
C ARG A 172 -4.63 -4.02 4.33
N SER A 173 -5.02 -3.40 3.23
CA SER A 173 -4.14 -2.52 2.45
C SER A 173 -4.90 -1.34 1.87
N LEU A 174 -4.24 -0.19 1.77
CA LEU A 174 -4.70 0.91 0.94
C LEU A 174 -4.10 0.77 -0.45
N ILE A 175 -4.94 0.84 -1.46
CA ILE A 175 -4.56 1.00 -2.86
C ILE A 175 -4.75 2.48 -3.19
N ILE A 176 -3.66 3.15 -3.53
CA ILE A 176 -3.66 4.54 -3.99
C ILE A 176 -3.64 4.52 -5.51
N VAL A 177 -4.82 4.65 -6.12
CA VAL A 177 -4.96 4.68 -7.57
C VAL A 177 -4.67 6.09 -8.06
N ARG A 178 -3.57 6.25 -8.79
CA ARG A 178 -3.22 7.51 -9.45
C ARG A 178 -3.85 7.55 -10.83
N TYR A 179 -4.58 8.63 -11.12
CA TYR A 179 -5.30 8.78 -12.37
C TYR A 179 -5.20 10.20 -12.90
N PHE A 180 -5.40 10.36 -14.20
CA PHE A 180 -5.43 11.65 -14.88
C PHE A 180 -6.88 12.14 -14.99
N ALA A 181 -7.13 13.35 -14.50
CA ALA A 181 -8.34 14.10 -14.78
C ALA A 181 -8.03 15.14 -15.87
N ASN A 182 -8.74 15.07 -16.99
CA ASN A 182 -8.61 16.04 -18.07
C ASN A 182 -9.39 17.31 -17.74
N ASP A 183 -8.87 18.08 -16.79
CA ASP A 183 -9.39 19.38 -16.40
C ASP A 183 -8.27 20.42 -16.54
N PRO A 184 -8.36 21.34 -17.53
CA PRO A 184 -7.35 22.36 -17.75
C PRO A 184 -7.30 23.40 -16.62
N THR A 185 -8.33 23.46 -15.75
CA THR A 185 -8.39 24.35 -14.60
C THR A 185 -7.85 23.71 -13.32
N ASP A 186 -7.48 22.42 -13.36
CA ASP A 186 -6.95 21.71 -12.21
C ASP A 186 -5.57 22.27 -11.79
N PRO A 187 -5.44 22.86 -10.59
CA PRO A 187 -4.15 23.37 -10.12
C PRO A 187 -3.08 22.29 -9.98
N PHE A 188 -3.47 21.01 -9.91
CA PHE A 188 -2.56 19.88 -9.84
C PHE A 188 -2.17 19.32 -11.23
N GLY A 189 -2.55 19.99 -12.32
CA GLY A 189 -2.23 19.57 -13.69
C GLY A 189 -2.85 18.22 -14.04
N GLY A 190 -4.07 17.97 -13.55
CA GLY A 190 -4.84 16.74 -13.75
C GLY A 190 -4.41 15.56 -12.87
N LYS A 191 -3.44 15.73 -11.96
CA LYS A 191 -2.99 14.67 -11.06
C LYS A 191 -4.01 14.42 -9.97
N ARG A 192 -4.68 13.27 -10.01
CA ARG A 192 -5.67 12.88 -9.02
C ARG A 192 -5.40 11.51 -8.46
N GLU A 193 -5.87 11.31 -7.24
CA GLU A 193 -5.64 10.11 -6.47
C GLU A 193 -6.95 9.66 -5.82
N ARG A 194 -7.23 8.36 -5.95
CA ARG A 194 -8.34 7.67 -5.30
C ARG A 194 -7.78 6.69 -4.29
N VAL A 195 -8.31 6.72 -3.07
CA VAL A 195 -7.96 5.78 -2.00
C VAL A 195 -8.99 4.65 -1.98
N VAL A 196 -8.52 3.42 -2.12
CA VAL A 196 -9.34 2.22 -2.06
C VAL A 196 -8.82 1.33 -0.94
N LEU A 197 -9.70 0.86 -0.07
CA LEU A 197 -9.38 -0.14 0.94
C LEU A 197 -9.57 -1.53 0.34
N ALA A 198 -8.51 -2.33 0.36
CA ALA A 198 -8.58 -3.77 0.14
C ALA A 198 -8.62 -4.48 1.49
N ASN A 199 -9.70 -5.22 1.76
CA ASN A 199 -9.80 -6.02 2.96
C ASN A 199 -9.00 -7.34 2.82
N ARG A 200 -8.92 -8.13 3.90
CA ARG A 200 -8.18 -9.41 3.91
C ARG A 200 -8.69 -10.45 2.90
N SER A 201 -9.95 -10.35 2.48
CA SER A 201 -10.53 -11.23 1.45
C SER A 201 -10.28 -10.75 0.01
N GLY A 202 -9.58 -9.61 -0.17
CA GLY A 202 -9.38 -8.98 -1.47
C GLY A 202 -10.58 -8.18 -1.98
N ARG A 203 -11.66 -8.06 -1.19
CA ARG A 203 -12.77 -7.15 -1.51
C ARG A 203 -12.26 -5.71 -1.38
N ARG A 204 -12.58 -4.91 -2.38
CA ARG A 204 -12.17 -3.51 -2.51
C ARG A 204 -13.36 -2.59 -2.27
N VAL A 205 -13.13 -1.51 -1.54
CA VAL A 205 -14.10 -0.42 -1.36
C VAL A 205 -13.41 0.93 -1.53
N VAL A 206 -14.00 1.82 -2.32
CA VAL A 206 -13.49 3.17 -2.48
C VAL A 206 -13.78 3.96 -1.21
N LEU A 207 -12.75 4.57 -0.63
CA LEU A 207 -12.88 5.43 0.55
C LEU A 207 -13.03 6.89 0.13
N ASP A 208 -12.13 7.39 -0.71
CA ASP A 208 -12.16 8.76 -1.22
C ASP A 208 -11.72 8.78 -2.70
N ASN A 209 -12.42 9.57 -3.52
CA ASN A 209 -12.19 9.66 -4.96
C ASN A 209 -11.25 10.81 -5.35
N ASP A 210 -10.99 11.74 -4.44
CA ASP A 210 -10.22 12.96 -4.68
C ASP A 210 -9.34 13.29 -3.47
N CYS A 211 -8.41 12.39 -3.18
CA CYS A 211 -7.51 12.50 -2.05
C CYS A 211 -6.09 12.70 -2.56
N VAL A 212 -5.69 13.96 -2.73
CA VAL A 212 -4.34 14.31 -3.20
C VAL A 212 -3.30 13.97 -2.13
N SER A 213 -2.24 13.28 -2.51
CA SER A 213 -1.11 12.86 -1.68
C SER A 213 -1.51 12.22 -0.34
N PRO A 214 -2.19 11.05 -0.34
CA PRO A 214 -2.61 10.40 0.89
C PRO A 214 -1.41 9.99 1.74
N SER A 215 -1.50 10.20 3.05
CA SER A 215 -0.45 9.85 4.03
C SER A 215 -1.03 9.55 5.41
N GLY A 216 -0.15 9.21 6.37
CA GLY A 216 -0.53 9.04 7.77
C GLY A 216 -1.55 7.93 8.03
N ALA A 217 -1.60 6.88 7.20
CA ALA A 217 -2.62 5.85 7.35
C ALA A 217 -2.46 5.06 8.65
N ILE A 218 -3.51 5.03 9.48
CA ILE A 218 -3.58 4.34 10.77
C ILE A 218 -4.88 3.54 10.89
N THR A 219 -4.87 2.50 11.72
CA THR A 219 -6.02 1.59 11.90
C THR A 219 -6.30 1.33 13.38
N GLN A 220 -7.58 1.22 13.75
CA GLN A 220 -8.02 0.80 15.09
C GLN A 220 -9.41 0.17 14.97
N HIS A 221 -9.61 -1.03 15.53
CA HIS A 221 -10.93 -1.69 15.63
C HIS A 221 -11.79 -1.66 14.34
N GLY A 222 -11.18 -1.93 13.17
CA GLY A 222 -11.86 -1.91 11.88
C GLY A 222 -11.94 -0.53 11.20
N TYR A 223 -11.69 0.55 11.94
CA TYR A 223 -11.58 1.87 11.36
C TYR A 223 -10.24 2.06 10.64
N VAL A 224 -10.26 2.88 9.60
CA VAL A 224 -9.06 3.38 8.93
C VAL A 224 -9.13 4.90 8.88
N ALA A 225 -8.05 5.54 9.29
CA ALA A 225 -7.89 6.98 9.17
C ALA A 225 -6.63 7.29 8.36
N PHE A 226 -6.68 8.35 7.57
CA PHE A 226 -5.56 8.87 6.79
C PHE A 226 -5.81 10.34 6.50
N GLU A 227 -4.79 11.03 6.03
CA GLU A 227 -4.93 12.43 5.61
C GLU A 227 -4.80 12.56 4.09
N CYS A 228 -5.38 13.63 3.57
CA CYS A 228 -5.25 14.07 2.18
C CYS A 228 -4.88 15.55 2.16
N VAL A 229 -4.12 15.98 1.17
CA VAL A 229 -4.05 17.39 0.79
C VAL A 229 -5.43 17.83 0.30
N ARG A 230 -5.96 18.90 0.89
CA ARG A 230 -7.26 19.47 0.55
C ARG A 230 -7.18 20.87 -0.06
N GLY A 231 -6.01 21.50 -0.06
CA GLY A 231 -5.79 22.76 -0.76
C GLY A 231 -4.54 23.49 -0.30
N LEU A 232 -4.54 24.80 -0.58
CA LEU A 232 -3.48 25.73 -0.20
C LEU A 232 -4.07 26.87 0.67
N ALA A 233 -3.29 27.35 1.63
CA ALA A 233 -3.58 28.54 2.41
C ALA A 233 -2.29 29.36 2.60
N SER A 234 -2.24 30.54 1.96
CA SER A 234 -1.03 31.40 1.91
C SER A 234 0.24 30.61 1.59
N ASP A 235 0.24 29.91 0.46
CA ASP A 235 1.34 29.04 -0.02
C ASP A 235 1.68 27.82 0.85
N ASN A 236 0.93 27.58 1.94
CA ASN A 236 1.06 26.36 2.72
C ASN A 236 0.05 25.31 2.23
N VAL A 237 0.50 24.07 2.05
CA VAL A 237 -0.39 22.94 1.84
C VAL A 237 -1.19 22.69 3.12
N VAL A 238 -2.51 22.56 2.98
CA VAL A 238 -3.41 22.20 4.08
C VAL A 238 -4.09 20.88 3.81
N HIS A 239 -4.30 20.13 4.89
CA HIS A 239 -4.72 18.75 4.87
C HIS A 239 -6.11 18.59 5.49
N GLY A 240 -6.73 17.46 5.21
CA GLY A 240 -7.92 16.98 5.91
C GLY A 240 -7.71 15.55 6.35
N VAL A 241 -8.04 15.25 7.61
CA VAL A 241 -8.04 13.89 8.14
C VAL A 241 -9.40 13.26 7.92
N LEU A 242 -9.40 12.07 7.34
CA LEU A 242 -10.60 11.28 7.06
C LEU A 242 -10.60 10.02 7.91
N VAL A 243 -11.79 9.58 8.33
CA VAL A 243 -11.98 8.31 9.02
C VAL A 243 -13.12 7.55 8.37
N PHE A 244 -12.89 6.26 8.11
CA PHE A 244 -13.87 5.36 7.50
C PHE A 244 -14.02 4.09 8.34
N ASP A 245 -15.21 3.47 8.27
CA ASP A 245 -15.42 2.10 8.75
C ASP A 245 -15.07 1.05 7.67
N ASP A 246 -15.14 -0.23 8.04
CA ASP A 246 -14.86 -1.37 7.16
C ASP A 246 -15.79 -1.48 5.94
N THR A 247 -16.94 -0.81 5.98
CA THR A 247 -17.87 -0.78 4.85
C THR A 247 -17.53 0.31 3.84
N GLY A 248 -16.54 1.14 4.14
CA GLY A 248 -16.15 2.31 3.35
C GLY A 248 -17.00 3.54 3.64
N ARG A 249 -17.85 3.52 4.68
CA ARG A 249 -18.63 4.69 5.06
C ARG A 249 -17.73 5.67 5.80
N LYS A 250 -17.73 6.93 5.33
CA LYS A 250 -17.03 8.05 5.98
C LYS A 250 -17.71 8.36 7.31
N LEU A 251 -16.95 8.35 8.38
CA LEU A 251 -17.40 8.67 9.75
C LEU A 251 -16.98 10.08 10.17
N LEU A 252 -15.82 10.54 9.70
CA LEU A 252 -15.27 11.86 10.04
C LEU A 252 -14.51 12.43 8.85
N GLU A 253 -14.63 13.75 8.69
CA GLU A 253 -13.73 14.58 7.91
C GLU A 253 -13.36 15.80 8.76
N ALA A 254 -12.13 15.82 9.26
CA ALA A 254 -11.58 16.93 10.01
C ALA A 254 -10.77 17.82 9.07
N ALA A 255 -11.39 18.91 8.62
CA ALA A 255 -10.72 19.91 7.79
C ALA A 255 -9.56 20.59 8.54
N ARG A 256 -8.51 20.95 7.79
CA ARG A 256 -7.30 21.60 8.31
C ARG A 256 -6.69 20.83 9.47
N CYS A 257 -6.46 19.55 9.25
CA CYS A 257 -5.79 18.69 10.20
C CYS A 257 -4.88 17.72 9.47
N ARG A 258 -3.76 17.40 10.10
CA ARG A 258 -2.77 16.44 9.61
C ARG A 258 -2.22 15.53 10.71
N ASP A 259 -1.39 14.57 10.33
CA ASP A 259 -0.69 13.63 11.21
C ASP A 259 -1.65 12.88 12.16
N PRO A 260 -2.67 12.18 11.63
CA PRO A 260 -3.69 11.54 12.46
C PRO A 260 -3.10 10.46 13.36
N LYS A 261 -3.62 10.36 14.58
CA LYS A 261 -3.28 9.35 15.60
C LYS A 261 -4.53 8.96 16.37
N TRP A 262 -4.67 7.68 16.71
CA TRP A 262 -5.70 7.25 17.64
C TRP A 262 -5.30 7.66 19.06
N ALA A 263 -6.17 8.39 19.75
CA ALA A 263 -5.94 8.92 21.10
C ALA A 263 -6.98 8.40 22.11
N GLY A 264 -7.50 7.20 21.88
CA GLY A 264 -8.57 6.59 22.67
C GLY A 264 -9.51 5.80 21.76
N ASP A 265 -10.59 5.28 22.33
CA ASP A 265 -11.63 4.62 21.56
C ASP A 265 -12.42 5.66 20.77
N ARG A 266 -12.38 5.56 19.43
CA ARG A 266 -13.07 6.48 18.53
C ARG A 266 -12.70 7.95 18.74
N VAL A 267 -11.46 8.22 19.13
CA VAL A 267 -10.92 9.58 19.23
C VAL A 267 -9.70 9.70 18.34
N ILE A 268 -9.76 10.62 17.38
CA ILE A 268 -8.61 10.99 16.56
C ILE A 268 -7.97 12.24 17.14
N ALA A 269 -6.66 12.16 17.40
CA ALA A 269 -5.80 13.32 17.57
C ALA A 269 -5.14 13.66 16.23
N CYS A 270 -5.01 14.94 15.93
CA CYS A 270 -4.32 15.45 14.75
C CYS A 270 -3.76 16.84 15.04
N ASP A 271 -2.84 17.30 14.20
CA ASP A 271 -2.29 18.65 14.26
C ASP A 271 -3.17 19.56 13.42
N ALA A 272 -3.98 20.40 14.07
CA ALA A 272 -4.84 21.38 13.43
C ALA A 272 -4.01 22.50 12.82
N GLU A 273 -4.28 22.77 11.55
CA GLU A 273 -3.53 23.70 10.71
C GLU A 273 -4.24 25.06 10.68
N GLN A 274 -3.54 26.09 11.15
CA GLN A 274 -4.01 27.47 11.07
C GLN A 274 -2.94 28.34 10.44
N VAL A 275 -3.30 29.07 9.40
CA VAL A 275 -2.42 30.08 8.81
C VAL A 275 -2.72 31.42 9.46
N ASN A 276 -1.70 32.05 10.04
CA ASN A 276 -1.84 33.33 10.72
C ASN A 276 -1.78 34.51 9.74
N ALA A 277 -1.95 35.74 10.26
CA ALA A 277 -2.03 36.96 9.46
C ALA A 277 -0.75 37.26 8.65
N VAL A 278 0.41 36.69 9.02
CA VAL A 278 1.68 36.84 8.29
C VAL A 278 1.95 35.67 7.33
N GLY A 279 0.97 34.80 7.11
CA GLY A 279 1.07 33.68 6.17
C GLY A 279 1.84 32.46 6.70
N LYS A 280 2.16 32.41 7.99
CA LYS A 280 2.86 31.27 8.60
C LYS A 280 1.86 30.22 9.07
N LEU A 281 2.15 28.95 8.79
CA LEU A 281 1.41 27.80 9.31
C LEU A 281 1.76 27.54 10.78
N ASP A 282 0.75 27.62 11.63
CA ASP A 282 0.79 27.23 13.03
C ASP A 282 0.02 25.93 13.24
N LEU A 283 0.57 25.05 14.07
CA LEU A 283 0.01 23.73 14.37
C LEU A 283 -0.45 23.66 15.82
N ARG A 284 -1.63 23.11 16.05
CA ARG A 284 -2.16 22.90 17.39
C ARG A 284 -2.75 21.51 17.51
N ASN A 285 -2.35 20.77 18.54
CA ASN A 285 -2.94 19.47 18.78
C ASN A 285 -4.46 19.62 19.02
N LYS A 286 -5.23 18.83 18.29
CA LYS A 286 -6.69 18.79 18.38
C LYS A 286 -7.13 17.35 18.54
N ARG A 287 -8.11 17.12 19.42
CA ARG A 287 -8.77 15.82 19.59
C ARG A 287 -10.20 15.91 19.12
N ILE A 288 -10.66 14.90 18.40
CA ILE A 288 -11.95 14.88 17.72
C ILE A 288 -12.58 13.52 17.94
N ASN A 289 -13.83 13.53 18.44
CA ASN A 289 -14.62 12.30 18.56
C ASN A 289 -15.07 11.84 17.18
N VAL A 290 -14.86 10.58 16.87
CA VAL A 290 -15.34 9.92 15.66
C VAL A 290 -16.76 9.47 15.91
N VAL A 291 -17.70 10.35 15.60
CA VAL A 291 -19.13 10.10 15.72
C VAL A 291 -19.61 9.27 14.54
N SER A 292 -20.55 8.35 14.74
CA SER A 292 -21.14 7.62 13.62
C SER A 292 -21.99 8.60 12.79
N GLY A 293 -21.95 8.50 11.45
CA GLY A 293 -22.67 9.42 10.55
C GLY A 293 -24.20 9.52 10.75
N SER A 294 -24.79 8.73 11.65
CA SER A 294 -26.17 8.91 12.14
C SER A 294 -26.37 10.19 12.97
N GLU A 295 -25.28 10.81 13.45
CA GLU A 295 -25.29 12.01 14.30
C GLU A 295 -24.86 13.30 13.55
N LEU A 296 -24.54 13.19 12.26
CA LEU A 296 -24.26 14.33 11.36
C LEU A 296 -25.53 14.75 10.60
N LYS A 297 -26.59 15.12 11.34
CA LYS A 297 -27.79 15.76 10.79
C LYS A 297 -27.91 17.17 11.30
#